data_AF-A0A9E3ALK7-F1
#
_entry.id   AF-A0A9E3ALK7-F1
#
_cell.length_a   1.000
_cell.length_b   1.000
_cell.length_c   1.000
_cell.angle_alpha   90.00
_cell.angle_beta   90.00
_cell.angle_gamma   90.00
#
_symmetry.space_group_name_H-M   'P 1'
#
loop_
_entity.id
_entity.type
_entity.pdbx_description
1 polymer ?
#
loop_
_entity_poly.entity_id
_entity_poly.type
_entity_poly.pdbx_seq_one_letter_code
_entity_poly.pdbx_strand_id
1 'polypeptide(L)'
;MCNLYAIMESRAEVARAARTMRDRNNNQPPQPGVYPDYPAPVIVIGEDGQREMRDLRWGMPSSKQALLKAATERADKLRAKGTEFDFNELLKLEPDKGTTNVRNTTNAQGKTNAHWRPWLGPANRCLVPFTSFAEPDQDHQRTRKNIWFALDESRPLAFFAGIWTPHACVRMKSKGWEEIEAYGFLTTESAEPVKTYHSKAMPVILTNEADRDLWMSGAPWEDIKHLQKPLPDGTLKMVARDVRQDETAPLRA
;
A
#
# COMPACT_ATOMS: atom_id res chain seq x y z
N MET A 1 -10.74 4.07 0.27
CA MET A 1 -9.31 4.09 -0.07
C MET A 1 -8.90 2.67 0.19
N CYS A 2 -8.26 2.06 -0.81
CA CYS A 2 -8.01 0.64 -0.83
C CYS A 2 -7.27 0.20 0.44
N ASN A 3 -7.95 -0.62 1.23
CA ASN A 3 -7.41 -1.21 2.45
C ASN A 3 -7.61 -2.72 2.43
N LEU A 4 -7.78 -3.30 1.24
CA LEU A 4 -7.97 -4.72 1.03
C LEU A 4 -7.64 -5.05 -0.43
N TYR A 5 -6.76 -6.02 -0.62
CA TYR A 5 -6.46 -6.57 -1.93
C TYR A 5 -6.12 -8.05 -1.83
N ALA A 6 -6.10 -8.77 -2.95
CA ALA A 6 -5.79 -10.18 -3.01
C ALA A 6 -4.56 -10.44 -3.89
N ILE A 7 -3.84 -11.50 -3.56
CA ILE A 7 -2.72 -12.04 -4.34
C ILE A 7 -3.00 -13.54 -4.51
N MET A 8 -3.75 -13.86 -5.57
CA MET A 8 -4.13 -15.25 -5.85
C MET A 8 -3.12 -15.98 -6.74
N GLU A 9 -2.11 -15.26 -7.26
CA GLU A 9 -1.00 -15.88 -7.97
C GLU A 9 0.01 -16.55 -7.03
N SER A 10 0.69 -17.57 -7.54
CA SER A 10 1.79 -18.19 -6.80
C SER A 10 3.01 -17.28 -6.74
N ARG A 11 3.82 -17.40 -5.68
CA ARG A 11 5.08 -16.63 -5.56
C ARG A 11 6.03 -16.83 -6.74
N ALA A 12 6.06 -18.02 -7.34
CA ALA A 12 6.88 -18.30 -8.51
C ALA A 12 6.43 -17.50 -9.75
N GLU A 13 5.11 -17.37 -9.95
CA GLU A 13 4.53 -16.56 -11.01
C GLU A 13 4.82 -15.07 -10.77
N VAL A 14 4.66 -14.61 -9.53
CA VAL A 14 5.01 -13.25 -9.12
C VAL A 14 6.49 -12.96 -9.35
N ALA A 15 7.38 -13.87 -8.93
CA ALA A 15 8.82 -13.74 -9.09
C ALA A 15 9.20 -13.66 -10.57
N ARG A 16 8.60 -14.50 -11.43
CA ARG A 16 8.83 -14.45 -12.88
C ARG A 16 8.36 -13.14 -13.48
N ALA A 17 7.12 -12.74 -13.20
CA ALA A 17 6.52 -11.53 -13.75
C ALA A 17 7.27 -10.26 -13.30
N ALA A 18 7.83 -10.26 -12.09
CA ALA A 18 8.63 -9.16 -11.56
C ALA A 18 10.13 -9.28 -11.87
N ARG A 19 10.61 -10.37 -12.50
CA ARG A 19 12.04 -10.68 -12.71
C ARG A 19 12.84 -10.63 -11.41
N THR A 20 12.30 -11.26 -10.38
CA THR A 20 12.93 -11.38 -9.07
C THR A 20 13.97 -12.49 -9.09
N MET A 21 15.18 -12.20 -8.61
CA MET A 21 16.28 -13.18 -8.57
C MET A 21 16.36 -13.92 -7.23
N ARG A 22 15.77 -13.36 -6.17
CA ARG A 22 15.78 -13.93 -4.82
C ARG A 22 14.41 -13.81 -4.17
N ASP A 23 13.88 -14.94 -3.71
CA ASP A 23 12.71 -15.01 -2.85
C ASP A 23 13.13 -15.55 -1.48
N ARG A 24 13.00 -14.74 -0.43
CA ARG A 24 13.37 -15.13 0.94
C ARG A 24 12.39 -16.14 1.55
N ASN A 25 11.15 -16.16 1.09
CA ASN A 25 10.05 -16.91 1.71
C ASN A 25 9.40 -17.83 0.69
N ASN A 26 10.07 -18.94 0.37
CA ASN A 26 9.59 -19.88 -0.63
C ASN A 26 8.43 -20.73 -0.06
N ASN A 27 7.26 -20.71 -0.72
CA ASN A 27 6.01 -21.44 -0.40
C ASN A 27 4.95 -20.74 0.51
N GLN A 28 4.62 -19.48 0.26
CA GLN A 28 3.42 -18.86 0.85
C GLN A 28 2.15 -19.25 0.07
N PRO A 29 1.05 -19.61 0.73
CA PRO A 29 -0.23 -19.85 0.05
C PRO A 29 -0.79 -18.57 -0.58
N PRO A 30 -1.72 -18.69 -1.54
CA PRO A 30 -2.49 -17.56 -2.05
C PRO A 30 -3.10 -16.73 -0.91
N GLN A 31 -3.14 -15.41 -1.08
CA GLN A 31 -3.66 -14.47 -0.10
C GLN A 31 -4.95 -13.85 -0.63
N PRO A 32 -6.13 -14.43 -0.30
CA PRO A 32 -7.41 -13.94 -0.81
C PRO A 32 -7.86 -12.62 -0.16
N GLY A 33 -7.13 -12.17 0.87
CA GLY A 33 -7.29 -10.84 1.47
C GLY A 33 -6.06 -10.45 2.28
N VAL A 34 -5.36 -9.43 1.82
CA VAL A 34 -4.30 -8.72 2.53
C VAL A 34 -4.92 -7.48 3.19
N TYR A 35 -4.69 -7.30 4.48
CA TYR A 35 -5.25 -6.22 5.29
C TYR A 35 -4.16 -5.29 5.84
N PRO A 36 -4.50 -4.06 6.27
CA PRO A 36 -3.53 -3.14 6.87
C PRO A 36 -2.84 -3.79 8.07
N ASP A 37 -1.56 -3.48 8.24
CA ASP A 37 -0.68 -3.98 9.30
C ASP A 37 -0.30 -5.47 9.21
N TYR A 38 -0.73 -6.19 8.17
CA TYR A 38 -0.30 -7.56 7.89
C TYR A 38 0.92 -7.60 6.96
N PRO A 39 1.78 -8.64 7.07
CA PRO A 39 2.86 -8.87 6.12
C PRO A 39 2.33 -9.34 4.77
N ALA A 40 2.93 -8.85 3.68
CA ALA A 40 2.64 -9.30 2.32
C ALA A 40 3.90 -9.19 1.43
N PRO A 41 4.04 -10.05 0.40
CA PRO A 41 5.17 -10.00 -0.50
C PRO A 41 5.19 -8.70 -1.30
N VAL A 42 6.35 -8.08 -1.36
CA VAL A 42 6.66 -6.97 -2.26
C VAL A 42 8.02 -7.19 -2.90
N ILE A 43 8.24 -6.60 -4.06
CA ILE A 43 9.50 -6.70 -4.80
C ILE A 43 10.27 -5.40 -4.60
N VAL A 44 11.44 -5.47 -4.01
CA VAL A 44 12.36 -4.35 -3.78
C VAL A 44 13.62 -4.50 -4.63
N ILE A 45 14.46 -3.46 -4.66
CA ILE A 45 15.86 -3.60 -5.06
C ILE A 45 16.67 -4.00 -3.82
N GLY A 46 17.34 -5.15 -3.88
CA GLY A 46 18.25 -5.63 -2.84
C GLY A 46 19.62 -4.94 -2.90
N GLU A 47 20.47 -5.24 -1.93
CA GLU A 47 21.82 -4.65 -1.81
C GLU A 47 22.74 -4.94 -3.01
N ASP A 48 22.50 -6.05 -3.71
CA ASP A 48 23.21 -6.45 -4.94
C ASP A 48 22.68 -5.75 -6.21
N GLY A 49 21.72 -4.82 -6.06
CA GLY A 49 21.06 -4.15 -7.16
C GLY A 49 20.04 -5.02 -7.91
N GLN A 50 19.83 -6.27 -7.49
CA GLN A 50 18.85 -7.17 -8.10
C GLN A 50 17.50 -7.07 -7.41
N ARG A 51 16.44 -7.46 -8.12
CA ARG A 51 15.10 -7.55 -7.54
C ARG A 51 15.01 -8.70 -6.56
N GLU A 52 14.49 -8.41 -5.37
CA GLU A 52 14.29 -9.35 -4.27
C GLU A 52 12.84 -9.26 -3.77
N MET A 53 12.20 -10.41 -3.54
CA MET A 53 10.87 -10.47 -2.94
C MET A 53 10.99 -10.68 -1.44
N ARG A 54 10.35 -9.79 -0.67
CA ARG A 54 10.35 -9.79 0.80
C ARG A 54 8.94 -9.55 1.31
N ASP A 55 8.62 -10.13 2.46
CA ASP A 55 7.35 -9.86 3.12
C ASP A 55 7.51 -8.64 4.03
N LEU A 56 6.80 -7.56 3.71
CA LEU A 56 6.83 -6.30 4.47
C LEU A 56 5.45 -6.03 5.08
N ARG A 57 5.39 -5.23 6.15
CA ARG A 57 4.15 -4.91 6.88
C ARG A 57 3.40 -3.74 6.24
N TRP A 58 2.12 -3.91 5.90
CA TRP A 58 1.37 -2.90 5.15
C TRP A 58 0.96 -1.69 6.00
N GLY A 59 1.67 -0.58 5.85
CA GLY A 59 1.36 0.71 6.44
C GLY A 59 2.63 1.55 6.60
N MET A 60 2.86 2.53 5.73
CA MET A 60 4.00 3.45 5.87
C MET A 60 3.98 4.21 7.20
N PRO A 61 5.11 4.74 7.68
CA PRO A 61 5.13 5.58 8.88
C PRO A 61 4.11 6.72 8.81
N SER A 62 3.36 6.95 9.87
CA SER A 62 2.44 8.09 9.93
C SER A 62 3.18 9.42 9.99
N SER A 63 2.52 10.51 9.59
CA SER A 63 3.13 11.84 9.69
C SER A 63 3.37 12.24 11.15
N LYS A 64 4.44 13.00 11.39
CA LYS A 64 4.74 13.55 12.73
C LYS A 64 3.56 14.33 13.30
N GLN A 65 2.83 15.05 12.46
CA GLN A 65 1.64 15.80 12.86
C GLN A 65 0.49 14.89 13.30
N ALA A 66 0.28 13.75 12.61
CA ALA A 66 -0.74 12.77 12.99
C ALA A 66 -0.41 12.11 14.33
N LEU A 67 0.85 11.72 14.53
CA LEU A 67 1.31 11.13 15.80
C LEU A 67 1.23 12.14 16.95
N LEU A 68 1.65 13.39 16.72
CA LEU A 68 1.53 14.46 17.70
C LEU A 68 0.08 14.67 18.11
N LYS A 69 -0.84 14.75 17.14
CA LYS A 69 -2.28 14.90 17.41
C LYS A 69 -2.82 13.75 18.26
N ALA A 70 -2.52 12.50 17.88
CA ALA A 70 -2.98 11.32 18.63
C ALA A 70 -2.42 11.30 20.06
N ALA A 71 -1.14 11.59 20.23
CA ALA A 71 -0.49 11.66 21.54
C ALA A 71 -1.10 12.78 22.40
N THR A 72 -1.40 13.95 21.81
CA THR A 72 -2.09 15.05 22.52
C THR A 72 -3.48 14.65 22.98
N GLU A 73 -4.30 14.05 22.12
CA GLU A 73 -5.64 13.58 22.48
C GLU A 73 -5.60 12.53 23.61
N ARG A 74 -4.56 11.69 23.63
CA ARG A 74 -4.35 10.71 24.69
C ARG A 74 -3.86 11.38 25.98
N ALA A 75 -2.95 12.34 25.89
CA ALA A 75 -2.48 13.13 27.02
C ALA A 75 -3.63 13.84 27.72
N ASP A 76 -4.56 14.44 26.97
CA ASP A 76 -5.74 15.11 27.53
C ASP A 76 -6.63 14.16 28.32
N LYS A 77 -6.83 12.93 27.83
CA LYS A 77 -7.56 11.88 28.55
C LYS A 77 -6.86 11.44 29.84
N LEU A 78 -5.53 11.44 29.87
CA LEU A 78 -4.75 11.11 31.07
C LEU A 78 -4.81 12.25 32.09
N ARG A 79 -4.70 13.50 31.65
CA ARG A 79 -4.88 14.70 32.49
C ARG A 79 -6.26 14.73 33.14
N ALA A 80 -7.31 14.46 32.37
CA ALA A 80 -8.69 14.39 32.88
C ALA A 80 -8.88 13.30 33.95
N LYS A 81 -8.01 12.29 33.99
CA LYS A 81 -8.02 11.20 34.98
C LYS A 81 -7.04 11.45 36.14
N GLY A 82 -6.34 12.59 36.18
CA GLY A 82 -5.31 12.87 37.18
C GLY A 82 -4.11 11.92 37.10
N THR A 83 -3.87 11.27 35.95
CA THR A 83 -2.74 10.37 35.76
C THR A 83 -1.52 11.19 35.34
N GLU A 84 -0.42 11.07 36.06
CA GLU A 84 0.88 11.65 35.66
C GLU A 84 1.49 10.88 34.49
N PHE A 85 2.16 11.60 33.58
CA PHE A 85 2.85 11.02 32.43
C PHE A 85 3.93 11.98 31.90
N ASP A 86 4.97 11.44 31.27
CA ASP A 86 5.88 12.20 30.43
C ASP A 86 5.32 12.28 29.00
N PHE A 87 5.12 13.49 28.48
CA PHE A 87 4.56 13.67 27.13
C PHE A 87 5.53 13.25 26.01
N ASN A 88 6.84 13.42 26.18
CA ASN A 88 7.82 13.01 25.19
C ASN A 88 7.88 11.48 25.09
N GLU A 89 7.83 10.79 26.24
CA GLU A 89 7.74 9.33 26.26
C GLU A 89 6.41 8.84 25.70
N LEU A 90 5.30 9.49 26.05
CA LEU A 90 3.98 9.19 25.49
C LEU A 90 3.96 9.33 23.96
N LEU A 91 4.53 10.41 23.43
CA LEU A 91 4.61 10.65 21.99
C LEU A 91 5.51 9.63 21.29
N LYS A 92 6.66 9.29 21.90
CA LYS A 92 7.57 8.28 21.36
C LYS A 92 6.90 6.91 21.27
N LEU A 93 6.08 6.56 22.25
CA LEU A 93 5.37 5.28 22.35
C LEU A 93 3.93 5.34 21.81
N GLU A 94 3.55 6.42 21.12
CA GLU A 94 2.20 6.55 20.60
C GLU A 94 1.99 5.55 19.45
N PRO A 95 0.91 4.75 19.46
CA PRO A 95 0.69 3.74 18.44
C PRO A 95 0.58 4.34 17.02
N ASP A 96 1.47 3.92 16.13
CA ASP A 96 1.46 4.23 14.71
C ASP A 96 0.78 3.10 13.93
N LYS A 97 -0.52 3.26 13.62
CA LYS A 97 -1.26 2.27 12.82
C LYS A 97 -0.77 2.13 11.37
N GLY A 98 0.07 3.05 10.91
CA GLY A 98 0.59 3.09 9.55
C GLY A 98 -0.39 3.71 8.54
N THR A 99 0.18 4.17 7.44
CA THR A 99 -0.51 4.76 6.30
C THR A 99 -0.38 3.84 5.09
N THR A 100 -1.44 3.12 4.75
CA THR A 100 -1.47 2.14 3.65
C THR A 100 -1.37 2.77 2.26
N ASN A 101 -2.00 3.94 2.12
CA ASN A 101 -2.22 4.64 0.86
C ASN A 101 -1.44 5.96 0.83
N VAL A 102 -0.46 6.05 -0.06
CA VAL A 102 0.43 7.21 -0.22
C VAL A 102 -0.17 8.18 -1.23
N ARG A 103 -0.85 9.20 -0.70
CA ARG A 103 -1.49 10.26 -1.51
C ARG A 103 -0.76 11.59 -1.35
N ASN A 104 -0.96 12.50 -2.31
CA ASN A 104 -0.47 13.87 -2.27
C ASN A 104 1.06 13.91 -2.12
N THR A 105 1.77 13.09 -2.90
CA THR A 105 3.24 13.07 -2.99
C THR A 105 3.78 14.37 -3.57
N THR A 106 3.00 15.01 -4.44
CA THR A 106 3.29 16.28 -5.11
C THR A 106 2.02 17.13 -5.07
N ASN A 107 2.15 18.41 -4.74
CA ASN A 107 1.01 19.34 -4.75
C ASN A 107 0.79 19.97 -6.14
N ALA A 108 -0.25 20.80 -6.27
CA ALA A 108 -0.60 21.46 -7.53
C ALA A 108 0.48 22.41 -8.07
N GLN A 109 1.39 22.90 -7.21
CA GLN A 109 2.54 23.72 -7.59
C GLN A 109 3.79 22.89 -7.92
N GLY A 110 3.66 21.57 -8.02
CA GLY A 110 4.78 20.66 -8.32
C GLY A 110 5.72 20.40 -7.14
N LYS A 111 5.42 20.91 -5.94
CA LYS A 111 6.25 20.72 -4.75
C LYS A 111 6.00 19.35 -4.13
N THR A 112 7.08 18.60 -3.96
CA THR A 112 7.08 17.30 -3.29
C THR A 112 6.75 17.45 -1.80
N ASN A 113 5.87 16.59 -1.30
CA ASN A 113 5.40 16.56 0.08
C ASN A 113 6.54 16.17 1.02
N ALA A 114 6.79 17.00 2.02
CA ALA A 114 7.90 16.82 2.96
C ALA A 114 7.83 15.51 3.76
N HIS A 115 6.63 15.00 4.04
CA HIS A 115 6.46 13.73 4.74
C HIS A 115 6.89 12.55 3.86
N TRP A 116 6.49 12.52 2.59
CA TRP A 116 6.77 11.41 1.67
C TRP A 116 8.16 11.50 1.03
N ARG A 117 8.71 12.71 0.90
CA ARG A 117 10.01 12.99 0.24
C ARG A 117 11.13 12.00 0.59
N PRO A 118 11.33 11.58 1.86
CA PRO A 118 12.41 10.64 2.21
C PRO A 118 12.32 9.27 1.52
N TRP A 119 11.12 8.86 1.06
CA TRP A 119 10.85 7.51 0.56
C TRP A 119 10.40 7.46 -0.90
N LEU A 120 10.51 8.57 -1.65
CA LEU A 120 10.17 8.62 -3.09
C LEU A 120 11.39 8.33 -3.99
N GLY A 121 12.58 8.21 -3.39
CA GLY A 121 13.82 7.85 -4.08
C GLY A 121 13.88 6.37 -4.47
N PRO A 122 14.75 5.99 -5.43
CA PRO A 122 14.85 4.62 -5.95
C PRO A 122 15.02 3.53 -4.88
N ALA A 123 15.82 3.80 -3.85
CA ALA A 123 16.10 2.84 -2.76
C ALA A 123 14.85 2.42 -1.96
N ASN A 124 13.79 3.23 -2.01
CA ASN A 124 12.55 3.01 -1.26
C ASN A 124 11.39 2.58 -2.15
N ARG A 125 11.60 2.31 -3.45
CA ARG A 125 10.52 1.84 -4.32
C ARG A 125 10.36 0.33 -4.24
N CYS A 126 9.12 -0.12 -4.41
CA CYS A 126 8.78 -1.52 -4.55
C CYS A 126 7.63 -1.74 -5.54
N LEU A 127 7.51 -2.97 -6.03
CA LEU A 127 6.29 -3.43 -6.72
C LEU A 127 5.46 -4.24 -5.72
N VAL A 128 4.18 -3.91 -5.61
CA VAL A 128 3.24 -4.64 -4.75
C VAL A 128 2.33 -5.50 -5.63
N PRO A 129 2.54 -6.82 -5.71
CA PRO A 129 1.72 -7.70 -6.55
C PRO A 129 0.27 -7.72 -6.07
N PHE A 130 -0.68 -7.80 -7.00
CA PHE A 130 -2.09 -8.06 -6.72
C PHE A 130 -2.78 -8.72 -7.92
N THR A 131 -3.86 -9.43 -7.66
CA THR A 131 -4.76 -10.01 -8.68
C THR A 131 -6.11 -9.31 -8.70
N SER A 132 -6.58 -8.84 -7.54
CA SER A 132 -7.76 -7.99 -7.41
C SER A 132 -7.66 -7.09 -6.18
N PHE A 133 -8.45 -6.01 -6.12
CA PHE A 133 -8.52 -5.13 -4.96
C PHE A 133 -9.92 -4.67 -4.66
N ALA A 134 -10.20 -4.35 -3.39
CA ALA A 134 -11.51 -3.91 -2.96
C ALA A 134 -11.54 -2.42 -2.59
N GLU A 135 -12.64 -1.77 -2.95
CA GLU A 135 -13.06 -0.50 -2.37
C GLU A 135 -14.45 -0.65 -1.76
N PRO A 136 -14.71 -0.05 -0.58
CA PRO A 136 -16.05 -0.04 -0.02
C PRO A 136 -16.95 0.90 -0.84
N ASP A 137 -18.18 0.49 -1.11
CA ASP A 137 -19.19 1.35 -1.72
C ASP A 137 -19.56 2.51 -0.76
N GLN A 138 -18.92 3.65 -0.97
CA GLN A 138 -19.12 4.89 -0.21
C GLN A 138 -20.00 5.89 -0.95
N ASP A 139 -20.08 5.77 -2.27
CA ASP A 139 -20.63 6.82 -3.12
C ASP A 139 -21.87 6.39 -3.92
N HIS A 140 -21.98 5.11 -4.33
CA HIS A 140 -23.08 4.64 -5.17
C HIS A 140 -24.35 4.35 -4.37
N GLN A 141 -24.38 3.21 -3.67
CA GLN A 141 -25.47 2.86 -2.75
C GLN A 141 -25.08 3.10 -1.28
N ARG A 142 -23.83 3.48 -1.03
CA ARG A 142 -23.28 3.81 0.30
C ARG A 142 -23.40 2.65 1.29
N THR A 143 -23.46 1.42 0.80
CA THR A 143 -23.65 0.22 1.62
C THR A 143 -22.43 -0.10 2.49
N ARG A 144 -21.26 0.48 2.17
CA ARG A 144 -19.94 0.13 2.72
C ARG A 144 -19.51 -1.31 2.48
N LYS A 145 -20.25 -2.06 1.66
CA LYS A 145 -19.88 -3.40 1.22
C LYS A 145 -18.71 -3.32 0.25
N ASN A 146 -17.87 -4.34 0.26
CA ASN A 146 -16.71 -4.41 -0.63
C ASN A 146 -17.16 -4.64 -2.08
N ILE A 147 -16.60 -3.84 -2.98
CA ILE A 147 -16.66 -4.04 -4.43
C ILE A 147 -15.25 -4.40 -4.89
N TRP A 148 -15.09 -5.56 -5.52
CA TRP A 148 -13.80 -6.06 -5.98
C TRP A 148 -13.56 -5.71 -7.44
N PHE A 149 -12.36 -5.24 -7.74
CA PHE A 149 -11.93 -4.82 -9.06
C PHE A 149 -10.66 -5.58 -9.48
N ALA A 150 -10.57 -5.90 -10.77
CA ALA A 150 -9.40 -6.48 -11.40
C ALA A 150 -9.25 -5.94 -12.83
N LEU A 151 -8.17 -6.29 -13.53
CA LEU A 151 -8.01 -5.90 -14.95
C LEU A 151 -9.10 -6.54 -15.83
N ASP A 152 -9.46 -7.79 -15.55
CA ASP A 152 -10.59 -8.49 -16.15
C ASP A 152 -11.03 -9.67 -15.26
N GLU A 153 -12.02 -10.44 -15.71
CA GLU A 153 -12.56 -11.61 -14.99
C GLU A 153 -11.52 -12.69 -14.68
N SER A 154 -10.45 -12.80 -15.48
CA SER A 154 -9.35 -13.75 -15.27
C SER A 154 -8.40 -13.34 -14.14
N ARG A 155 -8.53 -12.11 -13.60
CA ARG A 155 -7.72 -11.57 -12.49
C ARG A 155 -6.20 -11.68 -12.74
N PRO A 156 -5.70 -11.21 -13.90
CA PRO A 156 -4.29 -11.35 -14.21
C PRO A 156 -3.44 -10.54 -13.23
N LEU A 157 -2.24 -11.04 -12.95
CA LEU A 157 -1.29 -10.38 -12.06
C LEU A 157 -0.92 -8.98 -12.57
N ALA A 158 -1.02 -8.01 -11.68
CA ALA A 158 -0.52 -6.65 -11.87
C ALA A 158 0.20 -6.17 -10.60
N PHE A 159 0.70 -4.93 -10.63
CA PHE A 159 1.48 -4.37 -9.52
C PHE A 159 1.01 -2.97 -9.17
N PHE A 160 0.84 -2.67 -7.88
CA PHE A 160 0.77 -1.29 -7.43
C PHE A 160 2.15 -0.65 -7.40
N ALA A 161 2.22 0.66 -7.66
CA ALA A 161 3.42 1.46 -7.47
C ALA A 161 3.67 1.67 -5.97
N GLY A 162 4.54 0.84 -5.39
CA GLY A 162 4.81 0.78 -3.97
C GLY A 162 6.03 1.60 -3.52
N ILE A 163 6.01 2.00 -2.26
CA ILE A 163 7.19 2.46 -1.53
C ILE A 163 7.35 1.71 -0.21
N TRP A 164 8.57 1.63 0.31
CA TRP A 164 8.90 0.89 1.52
C TRP A 164 10.01 1.57 2.33
N THR A 165 10.10 1.25 3.62
CA THR A 165 11.17 1.72 4.51
C THR A 165 11.31 0.81 5.74
N PRO A 166 12.51 0.63 6.30
CA PRO A 166 12.65 0.24 7.70
C PRO A 166 11.97 1.27 8.60
N HIS A 167 11.35 0.82 9.68
CA HIS A 167 10.66 1.66 10.65
C HIS A 167 10.72 1.01 12.04
N ALA A 168 10.79 1.83 13.08
CA ALA A 168 10.74 1.39 14.46
C ALA A 168 9.65 2.17 15.19
N CYS A 169 8.63 1.47 15.66
CA CYS A 169 7.46 2.10 16.27
C CYS A 169 6.68 1.13 17.16
N VAL A 170 5.63 1.65 17.81
CA VAL A 170 4.59 0.84 18.42
C VAL A 170 3.45 0.71 17.41
N ARG A 171 3.15 -0.49 16.88
CA ARG A 171 1.95 -0.69 16.04
C ARG A 171 0.69 -0.88 16.87
N MET A 172 0.83 -1.69 17.91
CA MET A 172 -0.23 -2.02 18.85
C MET A 172 0.31 -1.85 20.26
N LYS A 173 -0.40 -1.08 21.09
CA LYS A 173 0.05 -0.76 22.46
C LYS A 173 0.39 -2.01 23.28
N SER A 174 -0.34 -3.11 23.11
CA SER A 174 -0.11 -4.37 23.83
C SER A 174 1.15 -5.12 23.39
N LYS A 175 1.68 -4.84 22.19
CA LYS A 175 2.92 -5.47 21.68
C LYS A 175 4.16 -4.65 22.00
N GLY A 176 4.00 -3.36 22.29
CA GLY A 176 5.13 -2.47 22.59
C GLY A 176 5.91 -2.10 21.34
N TRP A 177 7.20 -1.81 21.53
CA TRP A 177 8.11 -1.35 20.48
C TRP A 177 8.52 -2.50 19.56
N GLU A 178 8.47 -2.27 18.25
CA GLU A 178 8.82 -3.23 17.21
C GLU A 178 9.69 -2.56 16.15
N GLU A 179 10.68 -3.28 15.63
CA GLU A 179 11.39 -2.94 14.39
C GLU A 179 10.76 -3.73 13.24
N ILE A 180 10.38 -3.03 12.19
CA ILE A 180 9.65 -3.59 11.05
C ILE A 180 10.19 -3.01 9.75
N GLU A 181 9.92 -3.72 8.67
CA GLU A 181 9.99 -3.16 7.33
C GLU A 181 8.56 -2.87 6.89
N ALA A 182 8.26 -1.59 6.66
CA ALA A 182 6.94 -1.11 6.31
C ALA A 182 6.85 -0.84 4.81
N TYR A 183 5.67 -1.05 4.23
CA TYR A 183 5.39 -0.66 2.86
C TYR A 183 4.02 0.00 2.74
N GLY A 184 3.80 0.71 1.63
CA GLY A 184 2.50 1.19 1.18
C GLY A 184 2.56 1.40 -0.33
N PHE A 185 1.45 1.82 -0.92
CA PHE A 185 1.44 2.11 -2.35
C PHE A 185 0.78 3.43 -2.66
N LEU A 186 1.19 4.02 -3.78
CA LEU A 186 0.68 5.30 -4.23
C LEU A 186 -0.78 5.15 -4.63
N THR A 187 -1.55 6.20 -4.33
CA THR A 187 -2.92 6.37 -4.81
C THR A 187 -3.04 7.60 -5.69
N THR A 188 -4.04 7.58 -6.55
CA THR A 188 -4.37 8.62 -7.52
C THR A 188 -5.88 8.90 -7.47
N GLU A 189 -6.37 9.89 -8.22
CA GLU A 189 -7.80 10.10 -8.44
C GLU A 189 -8.46 8.83 -9.03
N SER A 190 -9.73 8.58 -8.75
CA SER A 190 -10.43 7.38 -9.24
C SER A 190 -10.85 7.51 -10.70
N ALA A 191 -10.72 6.40 -11.45
CA ALA A 191 -11.29 6.18 -12.78
C ALA A 191 -12.49 5.23 -12.72
N GLU A 192 -13.32 5.20 -13.76
CA GLU A 192 -14.40 4.22 -13.87
C GLU A 192 -13.86 2.81 -14.14
N PRO A 193 -14.45 1.76 -13.52
CA PRO A 193 -15.67 1.75 -12.71
C PRO A 193 -15.47 2.03 -11.21
N VAL A 194 -14.23 2.20 -10.73
CA VAL A 194 -13.95 2.41 -9.28
C VAL A 194 -14.62 3.69 -8.78
N LYS A 195 -14.55 4.76 -9.59
CA LYS A 195 -15.09 6.08 -9.28
C LYS A 195 -16.58 6.07 -8.94
N THR A 196 -17.37 5.21 -9.60
CA THR A 196 -18.79 5.00 -9.28
C THR A 196 -19.01 4.66 -7.80
N TYR A 197 -18.17 3.81 -7.20
CA TYR A 197 -18.34 3.29 -5.84
C TYR A 197 -17.49 4.02 -4.80
N HIS A 198 -16.33 4.53 -5.23
CA HIS A 198 -15.35 5.20 -4.38
C HIS A 198 -14.56 6.24 -5.20
N SER A 199 -15.12 7.45 -5.28
CA SER A 199 -14.61 8.59 -6.05
C SER A 199 -13.34 9.22 -5.48
N LYS A 200 -13.06 9.01 -4.19
CA LYS A 200 -11.97 9.72 -3.50
C LYS A 200 -10.60 9.38 -4.07
N ALA A 201 -10.31 8.11 -4.33
CA ALA A 201 -9.02 7.66 -4.85
C ALA A 201 -9.08 6.19 -5.25
N MET A 202 -8.13 5.78 -6.11
CA MET A 202 -7.78 4.39 -6.41
C MET A 202 -6.27 4.17 -6.32
N PRO A 203 -5.78 2.91 -6.21
CA PRO A 203 -4.36 2.62 -6.30
C PRO A 203 -3.75 2.99 -7.66
N VAL A 204 -2.47 3.35 -7.67
CA VAL A 204 -1.69 3.48 -8.91
C VAL A 204 -1.27 2.08 -9.37
N ILE A 205 -1.67 1.70 -10.58
CA ILE A 205 -1.48 0.35 -11.12
C ILE A 205 -0.51 0.41 -12.31
N LEU A 206 0.54 -0.40 -12.25
CA LEU A 206 1.54 -0.58 -13.30
C LEU A 206 1.21 -1.86 -14.06
N THR A 207 0.68 -1.73 -15.28
CA THR A 207 0.16 -2.86 -16.07
C THR A 207 1.16 -3.42 -17.08
N ASN A 208 2.13 -2.62 -17.52
CA ASN A 208 3.12 -3.02 -18.52
C ASN A 208 4.52 -3.14 -17.93
N GLU A 209 5.43 -3.79 -18.65
CA GLU A 209 6.81 -3.99 -18.21
C GLU A 209 7.60 -2.68 -18.14
N ALA A 210 7.44 -1.80 -19.12
CA ALA A 210 8.19 -0.54 -19.19
C ALA A 210 7.93 0.36 -17.97
N ASP A 211 6.68 0.49 -17.53
CA ASP A 211 6.32 1.28 -16.35
C ASP A 211 6.85 0.64 -15.05
N ARG A 212 6.83 -0.70 -14.96
CA ARG A 212 7.42 -1.43 -13.81
C ARG A 212 8.93 -1.24 -13.75
N ASP A 213 9.60 -1.24 -14.90
CA ASP A 213 11.03 -1.01 -15.01
C ASP A 213 11.42 0.41 -14.70
N LEU A 214 10.67 1.38 -15.23
CA LEU A 214 10.87 2.79 -14.91
C LEU A 214 10.67 3.05 -13.42
N TRP A 215 9.63 2.47 -12.81
CA TRP A 215 9.39 2.56 -11.37
C TRP A 215 10.59 2.03 -10.57
N MET A 216 11.07 0.83 -10.91
CA MET A 216 12.17 0.16 -10.21
C MET A 216 13.58 0.61 -10.66
N SER A 217 13.66 1.63 -11.53
CA SER A 217 14.94 2.17 -12.02
C SER A 217 15.60 3.15 -11.05
N GLY A 218 16.83 3.55 -11.36
CA GLY A 218 17.54 4.63 -10.67
C GLY A 218 17.02 6.05 -10.96
N ALA A 219 15.94 6.21 -11.73
CA ALA A 219 15.43 7.53 -12.12
C ALA A 219 14.95 8.34 -10.91
N PRO A 220 15.26 9.65 -10.83
CA PRO A 220 14.82 10.51 -9.74
C PRO A 220 13.29 10.65 -9.73
N TRP A 221 12.74 11.04 -8.57
CA TRP A 221 11.28 11.18 -8.39
C TRP A 221 10.65 12.14 -9.41
N GLU A 222 11.32 13.26 -9.72
CA GLU A 222 10.80 14.28 -10.65
C GLU A 222 10.54 13.71 -12.06
N ASP A 223 11.34 12.74 -12.50
CA ASP A 223 11.23 12.14 -13.82
C ASP A 223 10.11 11.10 -13.89
N ILE A 224 9.73 10.48 -12.77
CA ILE A 224 8.81 9.33 -12.73
C ILE A 224 7.49 9.61 -12.01
N LYS A 225 7.34 10.75 -11.33
CA LYS A 225 6.11 11.10 -10.59
C LYS A 225 4.86 11.13 -11.46
N HIS A 226 5.02 11.27 -12.78
CA HIS A 226 3.94 11.20 -13.77
C HIS A 226 3.28 9.81 -13.85
N LEU A 227 3.92 8.76 -13.32
CA LEU A 227 3.32 7.43 -13.18
C LEU A 227 2.22 7.40 -12.12
N GLN A 228 2.17 8.37 -11.20
CA GLN A 228 1.07 8.52 -10.24
C GLN A 228 -0.16 9.14 -10.91
N LYS A 229 -0.81 8.35 -11.76
CA LYS A 229 -2.00 8.72 -12.53
C LYS A 229 -3.00 7.56 -12.54
N PRO A 230 -4.31 7.82 -12.77
CA PRO A 230 -5.26 6.74 -12.91
C PRO A 230 -5.01 5.94 -14.21
N LEU A 231 -5.46 4.70 -14.21
CA LEU A 231 -5.68 3.98 -15.47
C LEU A 231 -6.80 4.66 -16.28
N PRO A 232 -6.84 4.48 -17.61
CA PRO A 232 -7.98 4.94 -18.42
C PRO A 232 -9.30 4.31 -17.93
N ASP A 233 -10.40 5.06 -18.05
CA ASP A 233 -11.74 4.56 -17.75
C ASP A 233 -12.05 3.26 -18.50
N GLY A 234 -12.67 2.30 -17.82
CA GLY A 234 -13.07 1.02 -18.39
C GLY A 234 -11.97 -0.04 -18.47
N THR A 235 -10.72 0.30 -18.11
CA THR A 235 -9.59 -0.64 -18.02
C THR A 235 -9.82 -1.71 -16.95
N LEU A 236 -10.42 -1.33 -15.81
CA LEU A 236 -10.76 -2.27 -14.75
C LEU A 236 -12.18 -2.81 -14.92
N LYS A 237 -12.42 -4.02 -14.42
CA LYS A 237 -13.73 -4.66 -14.29
C LYS A 237 -14.05 -4.88 -12.83
N MET A 238 -15.33 -4.78 -12.50
CA MET A 238 -15.84 -5.24 -11.22
C MET A 238 -16.07 -6.74 -11.30
N VAL A 239 -15.41 -7.50 -10.44
CA VAL A 239 -15.33 -8.97 -10.54
C VAL A 239 -15.98 -9.72 -9.37
N ALA A 240 -16.30 -9.03 -8.28
CA ALA A 240 -17.11 -9.55 -7.17
C ALA A 240 -17.73 -8.42 -6.33
N ARG A 241 -18.76 -8.75 -5.54
CA ARG A 241 -19.43 -7.83 -4.61
C ARG A 241 -19.73 -8.53 -3.29
N ASP A 242 -19.67 -7.76 -2.20
CA ASP A 242 -20.10 -8.18 -0.85
C ASP A 242 -19.42 -9.44 -0.30
N VAL A 243 -18.20 -9.73 -0.77
CA VAL A 243 -17.36 -10.79 -0.23
C VAL A 243 -16.19 -10.20 0.55
N ARG A 244 -15.83 -10.84 1.66
CA ARG A 244 -14.76 -10.37 2.56
C ARG A 244 -13.36 -10.55 1.97
N GLN A 245 -13.21 -11.54 1.09
CA GLN A 245 -11.99 -11.98 0.44
C GLN A 245 -12.33 -12.42 -0.99
N ASP A 246 -11.37 -12.37 -1.90
CA ASP A 246 -11.50 -12.88 -3.26
C ASP A 246 -10.59 -14.11 -3.42
N GLU A 247 -11.21 -15.29 -3.35
CA GLU A 247 -10.54 -16.60 -3.42
C GLU A 247 -10.39 -17.10 -4.86
N THR A 248 -10.78 -16.29 -5.85
CA THR A 248 -10.77 -16.69 -7.25
C THR A 248 -9.34 -16.76 -7.78
N ALA A 249 -8.87 -17.96 -8.10
CA ALA A 249 -7.57 -18.15 -8.73
C ALA A 249 -7.55 -17.54 -10.15
N PRO A 250 -6.42 -16.96 -10.59
CA PRO A 250 -6.30 -16.43 -11.94
C PRO A 250 -6.51 -17.53 -12.99
N LEU A 251 -7.24 -17.20 -14.05
CA LEU A 251 -7.41 -18.14 -15.18
C LEU A 251 -6.16 -18.06 -16.06
N ARG A 252 -5.50 -19.21 -16.25
CA ARG A 252 -4.36 -19.29 -17.17
C ARG A 252 -4.89 -19.30 -18.60
N ALA A 253 -4.38 -18.39 -19.42
CA ALA A 253 -4.53 -18.43 -20.88
C ALA A 253 -3.67 -19.54 -21.48
#